data_AF-A0A3D4EZ67-F1
#
_entry.id   AF-A0A3D4EZ67-F1
#
_cell.length_a   1.000
_cell.length_b   1.000
_cell.length_c   1.000
_cell.angle_alpha   90.00
_cell.angle_beta   90.00
_cell.angle_gamma   90.00
#
_symmetry.space_group_name_H-M   'P 1'
#
loop_
_entity.id
_entity.type
_entity.pdbx_description
1 polymer ?
#
loop_
_entity_poly.entity_id
_entity_poly.type
_entity_poly.pdbx_seq_one_letter_code
_entity_poly.pdbx_strand_id
1 'polypeptide(L)'
;AKNRTPDDNKTLLARYLGSQDKAFKDLVAAKAKLEKQRADLNRKPVTSMIMQDNPPDKMRMTYVLDRGAYDSPKKEEVIRPAVPKALPPLPKGEPANRLGLAKWLTQPSHPLTARVAVNRYWMMLFGEGLVRSVGDFGGQSTPPTHPGLLDWLAVDFMESGWDVKRMLKQLVTSKTYRRSSKIESMHREKDSENELLARAPRFRLQGEFIRDHALAVSGLLNPMVGGPGVKPYQPANIWNEVSLNGGLRYKQDQGDKLYRRSMYTYWKRSSPMPNMLI
;
A
#
# COMPACT_ATOMS: atom_id res chain seq x y z
N ALA A 1 -59.81 -17.62 -25.15
CA ALA A 1 -58.89 -17.51 -24.00
C ALA A 1 -59.26 -18.38 -22.79
N LYS A 2 -60.50 -18.92 -22.68
CA LYS A 2 -61.02 -19.53 -21.43
C LYS A 2 -60.61 -20.99 -21.12
N ASN A 3 -59.91 -21.70 -22.01
CA ASN A 3 -59.50 -23.11 -21.80
C ASN A 3 -57.98 -23.32 -21.96
N ARG A 4 -57.13 -22.38 -21.52
CA ARG A 4 -55.67 -22.59 -21.55
C ARG A 4 -55.21 -23.27 -20.27
N THR A 5 -54.48 -24.36 -20.41
CA THR A 5 -53.82 -25.01 -19.28
C THR A 5 -52.64 -24.15 -18.79
N PRO A 6 -52.15 -24.36 -17.56
CA PRO A 6 -50.94 -23.67 -17.07
C PRO A 6 -49.72 -23.87 -17.99
N ASP A 7 -49.60 -25.03 -18.64
CA ASP A 7 -48.49 -25.35 -19.54
C ASP A 7 -48.60 -24.63 -20.89
N ASP A 8 -49.82 -24.44 -21.41
CA ASP A 8 -50.06 -23.61 -22.60
C ASP A 8 -49.64 -22.16 -22.36
N ASN A 9 -49.98 -21.63 -21.17
CA ASN A 9 -49.60 -20.28 -20.79
C ASN A 9 -48.08 -20.13 -20.61
N LYS A 10 -47.42 -21.14 -20.05
CA LYS A 10 -45.95 -21.17 -19.91
C LYS A 10 -45.25 -21.18 -21.27
N THR A 11 -45.76 -21.96 -22.21
CA THR A 11 -45.23 -22.06 -23.58
C THR A 11 -45.42 -20.75 -24.35
N LEU A 12 -46.59 -20.14 -24.25
CA LEU A 12 -46.87 -18.84 -24.86
C LEU A 12 -46.01 -17.73 -24.27
N LEU A 13 -45.83 -17.73 -22.95
CA LEU A 13 -44.96 -16.77 -22.26
C LEU A 13 -43.50 -16.94 -22.70
N ALA A 14 -42.99 -18.17 -22.74
CA ALA A 14 -41.63 -18.45 -23.22
C ALA A 14 -41.44 -17.99 -24.67
N ARG A 15 -42.43 -18.23 -25.54
CA ARG A 15 -42.40 -17.74 -26.93
C ARG A 15 -42.41 -16.22 -26.98
N TYR A 16 -43.29 -15.54 -26.24
CA TYR A 16 -43.36 -14.08 -26.20
C TYR A 16 -42.04 -13.47 -25.71
N LEU A 17 -41.52 -13.96 -24.58
CA LEU A 17 -40.24 -13.53 -24.01
C LEU A 17 -39.08 -13.76 -24.99
N GLY A 18 -39.05 -14.92 -25.65
CA GLY A 18 -37.99 -15.26 -26.62
C GLY A 18 -38.09 -14.55 -27.97
N SER A 19 -39.25 -14.02 -28.37
CA SER A 19 -39.46 -13.48 -29.73
C SER A 19 -39.84 -12.01 -29.78
N GLN A 20 -40.61 -11.49 -28.83
CA GLN A 20 -41.17 -10.12 -28.86
C GLN A 20 -40.58 -9.22 -27.77
N ASP A 21 -40.28 -9.77 -26.59
CA ASP A 21 -39.76 -8.98 -25.47
C ASP A 21 -38.28 -8.64 -25.65
N LYS A 22 -37.99 -7.40 -26.04
CA LYS A 22 -36.62 -6.92 -26.26
C LYS A 22 -35.80 -6.91 -24.97
N ALA A 23 -36.39 -6.49 -23.84
CA ALA A 23 -35.70 -6.41 -22.57
C ALA A 23 -35.27 -7.79 -22.07
N PHE A 24 -36.13 -8.81 -22.23
CA PHE A 24 -35.80 -10.19 -21.91
C PHE A 24 -34.66 -10.72 -22.77
N LYS A 25 -34.67 -10.47 -24.08
CA LYS A 25 -33.57 -10.86 -24.98
C LYS A 25 -32.24 -10.21 -24.58
N ASP A 26 -32.26 -8.92 -24.29
CA ASP A 26 -31.06 -8.18 -23.86
C ASP A 26 -30.52 -8.74 -22.53
N LEU A 27 -31.40 -9.07 -21.57
CA LEU A 27 -31.03 -9.69 -20.30
C LEU A 27 -30.49 -11.11 -20.46
N VAL A 28 -31.08 -11.94 -21.33
CA VAL A 28 -30.58 -13.30 -21.62
C VAL A 28 -29.20 -13.23 -22.28
N ALA A 29 -29.00 -12.31 -23.23
CA ALA A 29 -27.69 -12.10 -23.86
C ALA A 29 -26.65 -11.60 -22.83
N ALA A 30 -27.02 -10.65 -21.97
CA ALA A 30 -26.16 -10.17 -20.88
C ALA A 30 -25.80 -11.29 -19.89
N LYS A 31 -26.78 -12.12 -19.50
CA LYS A 31 -26.58 -13.28 -18.63
C LYS A 31 -25.62 -14.28 -19.27
N ALA A 32 -25.85 -14.67 -20.53
CA ALA A 32 -24.98 -15.60 -21.25
C ALA A 32 -23.54 -15.06 -21.36
N LYS A 33 -23.38 -13.76 -21.61
CA LYS A 33 -22.07 -13.09 -21.61
C LYS A 33 -21.39 -13.17 -20.24
N LEU A 34 -22.11 -12.91 -19.16
CA LEU A 34 -21.59 -13.00 -17.79
C LEU A 34 -21.24 -14.45 -17.38
N GLU A 35 -22.07 -15.42 -17.76
CA GLU A 35 -21.80 -16.84 -17.50
C GLU A 35 -20.54 -17.30 -18.24
N LYS A 36 -20.36 -16.88 -19.50
CA LYS A 36 -19.13 -17.14 -20.25
C LYS A 36 -17.92 -16.49 -19.57
N GLN A 37 -18.01 -15.22 -19.18
CA GLN A 37 -16.92 -14.53 -18.47
C GLN A 37 -16.56 -15.24 -17.15
N ARG A 38 -17.55 -15.70 -16.38
CA ARG A 38 -17.33 -16.47 -15.15
C ARG A 38 -16.66 -17.81 -15.43
N ALA A 39 -17.11 -18.54 -16.46
CA ALA A 39 -16.49 -19.80 -16.86
C ALA A 39 -15.03 -19.61 -17.30
N ASP A 40 -14.75 -18.55 -18.05
CA ASP A 40 -13.39 -18.22 -18.49
C ASP A 40 -12.47 -17.83 -17.32
N LEU A 41 -12.96 -17.05 -16.35
CA LEU A 41 -12.23 -16.72 -15.12
C LEU A 41 -11.91 -17.97 -14.29
N ASN A 42 -12.83 -18.93 -14.22
CA ASN A 42 -12.60 -20.20 -13.51
C ASN A 42 -11.61 -21.12 -14.24
N ARG A 43 -11.57 -21.08 -15.59
CA ARG A 43 -10.60 -21.85 -16.40
C ARG A 43 -9.19 -21.32 -16.29
N LYS A 44 -9.02 -20.00 -16.14
CA LYS A 44 -7.72 -19.34 -15.98
C LYS A 44 -7.73 -18.52 -14.69
N PRO A 45 -7.74 -19.18 -13.52
CA PRO A 45 -7.71 -18.45 -12.27
C PRO A 45 -6.45 -17.59 -12.24
N VAL A 46 -6.61 -16.34 -11.83
CA VAL A 46 -5.47 -15.49 -11.51
C VAL A 46 -4.80 -16.11 -10.31
N THR A 47 -3.67 -16.77 -10.53
CA THR A 47 -2.86 -17.32 -9.45
C THR A 47 -1.99 -16.21 -8.89
N SER A 48 -1.92 -16.14 -7.57
CA SER A 48 -0.94 -15.32 -6.87
C SER A 48 -0.07 -16.23 -6.05
N MET A 49 1.23 -15.96 -6.05
CA MET A 49 2.13 -16.59 -5.10
C MET A 49 1.71 -16.17 -3.69
N ILE A 50 1.49 -17.14 -2.82
CA ILE A 50 1.31 -16.91 -1.39
C ILE A 50 2.55 -17.39 -0.65
N MET A 51 2.89 -16.69 0.42
CA MET A 51 3.95 -17.13 1.32
C MET A 51 3.33 -18.07 2.36
N GLN A 52 3.88 -19.27 2.49
CA GLN A 52 3.51 -20.22 3.53
C GLN A 52 4.75 -20.54 4.36
N ASP A 53 4.57 -20.71 5.67
CA ASP A 53 5.65 -21.18 6.53
C ASP A 53 5.97 -22.65 6.20
N ASN A 54 7.26 -23.00 6.24
CA ASN A 54 7.65 -24.40 6.10
C ASN A 54 7.04 -25.23 7.24
N PRO A 55 6.64 -26.48 6.98
CA PRO A 55 6.18 -27.37 8.04
C PRO A 55 7.34 -27.66 9.03
N PRO A 56 7.04 -28.07 10.28
CA PRO A 56 8.04 -28.21 11.34
C PRO A 56 9.23 -29.11 10.97
N ASP A 57 8.99 -30.16 10.20
CA ASP A 57 9.98 -31.12 9.69
C ASP A 57 10.89 -30.55 8.59
N LYS A 58 10.49 -29.45 7.95
CA LYS A 58 11.25 -28.75 6.88
C LYS A 58 11.69 -27.34 7.29
N MET A 59 11.69 -27.04 8.58
CA MET A 59 12.14 -25.75 9.07
C MET A 59 13.63 -25.56 8.76
N ARG A 60 13.99 -24.43 8.15
CA ARG A 60 15.40 -24.12 7.88
C ARG A 60 16.12 -23.87 9.21
N MET A 61 17.21 -24.60 9.44
CA MET A 61 18.06 -24.38 10.59
C MET A 61 18.87 -23.10 10.39
N THR A 62 18.93 -22.28 11.45
CA THR A 62 19.73 -21.05 11.50
C THR A 62 20.70 -21.21 12.65
N TYR A 63 21.94 -20.76 12.47
CA TYR A 63 23.03 -20.95 13.41
C TYR A 63 23.74 -19.62 13.70
N VAL A 64 24.37 -19.52 14.86
CA VAL A 64 25.31 -18.44 15.13
C VAL A 64 26.55 -18.62 14.25
N LEU A 65 27.02 -17.55 13.63
CA LEU A 65 28.21 -17.57 12.80
C LEU A 65 29.45 -17.30 13.65
N ASP A 66 30.52 -18.07 13.44
CA ASP A 66 31.78 -17.81 14.12
C ASP A 66 32.38 -16.50 13.62
N ARG A 67 32.47 -15.50 14.51
CA ARG A 67 32.90 -14.13 14.20
C ARG A 67 32.18 -13.48 13.00
N GLY A 68 30.97 -13.94 12.69
CA GLY A 68 30.18 -13.44 11.56
C GLY A 68 30.56 -14.00 10.18
N ALA A 69 31.46 -14.98 10.09
CA ALA A 69 31.84 -15.60 8.83
C ALA A 69 30.70 -16.47 8.27
N TYR A 70 30.23 -16.16 7.04
CA TYR A 70 29.04 -16.77 6.45
C TYR A 70 29.17 -18.27 6.17
N ASP A 71 30.40 -18.75 5.99
CA ASP A 71 30.76 -20.14 5.71
C ASP A 71 31.07 -20.95 6.98
N SER A 72 31.04 -20.30 8.15
CA SER A 72 31.46 -20.90 9.43
C SER A 72 30.33 -20.90 10.47
N PRO A 73 29.21 -21.62 10.23
CA PRO A 73 28.13 -21.74 11.19
C PRO A 73 28.48 -22.70 12.33
N LYS A 74 28.28 -22.25 13.58
CA LYS A 74 28.37 -23.08 14.79
C LYS A 74 27.13 -23.96 14.90
N LYS A 75 27.25 -25.23 14.48
CA LYS A 75 26.11 -26.15 14.35
C LYS A 75 25.48 -26.52 15.71
N GLU A 76 26.23 -26.35 16.78
CA GLU A 76 25.82 -26.50 18.17
C GLU A 76 24.99 -25.31 18.69
N GLU A 77 25.11 -24.13 18.09
CA GLU A 77 24.38 -22.91 18.47
C GLU A 77 23.19 -22.65 17.53
N VAL A 78 22.15 -23.47 17.63
CA VAL A 78 20.93 -23.35 16.82
C VAL A 78 20.06 -22.19 17.31
N ILE A 79 19.70 -21.28 16.40
CA ILE A 79 18.76 -20.18 16.65
C ILE A 79 17.36 -20.54 16.14
N ARG A 80 16.37 -20.35 17.00
CA ARG A 80 14.93 -20.48 16.67
C ARG A 80 14.30 -19.10 16.56
N PRO A 81 13.20 -18.95 15.80
CA PRO A 81 12.45 -17.70 15.76
C PRO A 81 12.02 -17.29 17.18
N ALA A 82 12.30 -16.03 17.52
CA ALA A 82 11.95 -15.43 18.80
C ALA A 82 11.92 -13.91 18.63
N VAL A 83 11.59 -13.20 19.70
CA VAL A 83 11.65 -11.74 19.78
C VAL A 83 12.86 -11.30 20.63
N PRO A 84 13.41 -10.09 20.42
CA PRO A 84 14.51 -9.59 21.23
C PRO A 84 14.16 -9.55 22.72
N LYS A 85 15.04 -10.06 23.58
CA LYS A 85 14.81 -10.14 25.04
C LYS A 85 14.63 -8.77 25.72
N ALA A 86 15.15 -7.70 25.10
CA ALA A 86 15.01 -6.32 25.59
C ALA A 86 13.61 -5.73 25.34
N LEU A 87 12.78 -6.41 24.56
CA LEU A 87 11.40 -6.02 24.27
C LEU A 87 10.43 -6.97 24.97
N PRO A 88 9.13 -6.63 25.06
CA PRO A 88 8.14 -7.51 25.64
C PRO A 88 8.18 -8.93 25.03
N PRO A 89 7.87 -9.99 25.78
CA PRO A 89 7.84 -11.34 25.24
C PRO A 89 6.71 -11.52 24.22
N LEU A 90 6.78 -12.59 23.42
CA LEU A 90 5.66 -13.06 22.61
C LEU A 90 4.42 -13.32 23.48
N PRO A 91 3.20 -13.00 23.03
CA PRO A 91 1.99 -13.35 23.76
C PRO A 91 1.88 -14.86 23.97
N LYS A 92 1.32 -15.27 25.12
CA LYS A 92 1.11 -16.69 25.43
C LYS A 92 0.22 -17.34 24.37
N GLY A 93 0.63 -18.50 23.87
CA GLY A 93 -0.12 -19.28 22.89
C GLY A 93 0.08 -18.84 21.44
N GLU A 94 0.84 -17.77 21.18
CA GLU A 94 1.15 -17.37 19.81
C GLU A 94 2.31 -18.18 19.23
N PRO A 95 2.20 -18.64 17.96
CA PRO A 95 3.28 -19.37 17.31
C PRO A 95 4.48 -18.45 17.07
N ALA A 96 5.70 -18.97 17.24
CA ALA A 96 6.93 -18.27 16.89
C ALA A 96 7.16 -18.24 15.37
N ASN A 97 6.25 -17.59 14.65
CA ASN A 97 6.27 -17.46 13.20
C ASN A 97 5.82 -16.04 12.77
N ARG A 98 5.54 -15.83 11.48
CA ARG A 98 5.14 -14.51 10.96
C ARG A 98 3.84 -13.99 11.57
N LEU A 99 2.88 -14.86 11.84
CA LEU A 99 1.60 -14.48 12.45
C LEU A 99 1.83 -14.04 13.91
N GLY A 100 2.59 -14.81 14.68
CA GLY A 100 2.92 -14.41 16.05
C GLY A 100 3.74 -13.13 16.12
N LEU A 101 4.68 -12.93 15.19
CA LEU A 101 5.43 -11.67 15.07
C LEU A 101 4.49 -10.49 14.79
N ALA A 102 3.53 -10.64 13.86
CA ALA A 102 2.57 -9.57 13.54
C ALA A 102 1.70 -9.20 14.74
N LYS A 103 1.20 -10.19 15.48
CA LYS A 103 0.42 -9.97 16.70
C LYS A 103 1.26 -9.35 17.81
N TRP A 104 2.52 -9.76 17.96
CA TRP A 104 3.45 -9.17 18.92
C TRP A 104 3.80 -7.72 18.59
N LEU A 105 4.02 -7.39 17.31
CA LEU A 105 4.26 -6.01 16.88
C LEU A 105 3.07 -5.09 17.17
N THR A 106 1.85 -5.62 17.10
CA THR A 106 0.60 -4.85 17.25
C THR A 106 -0.06 -4.98 18.62
N GLN A 107 0.58 -5.69 19.56
CA GLN A 107 0.03 -5.84 20.91
C GLN A 107 0.07 -4.49 21.67
N PRO A 108 -0.88 -4.23 22.58
CA PRO A 108 -0.96 -2.94 23.26
C PRO A 108 0.27 -2.54 24.07
N SER A 109 1.00 -3.52 24.60
CA SER A 109 2.21 -3.29 25.39
C SER A 109 3.47 -3.09 24.56
N HIS A 110 3.41 -3.16 23.23
CA HIS A 110 4.58 -2.98 22.38
C HIS A 110 4.95 -1.49 22.27
N PRO A 111 6.16 -1.09 22.70
CA PRO A 111 6.47 0.33 22.88
C PRO A 111 6.70 1.09 21.56
N LEU A 112 7.10 0.43 20.47
CA LEU A 112 7.63 1.15 19.29
C LEU A 112 6.65 1.26 18.12
N THR A 113 5.90 0.21 17.79
CA THR A 113 5.13 0.11 16.54
C THR A 113 4.22 1.30 16.28
N ALA A 114 3.40 1.70 17.26
CA ALA A 114 2.50 2.84 17.10
C ALA A 114 3.27 4.16 16.96
N ARG A 115 4.31 4.39 17.77
CA ARG A 115 5.17 5.59 17.69
C ARG A 115 5.85 5.71 16.33
N VAL A 116 6.43 4.62 15.84
CA VAL A 116 7.10 4.56 14.52
C VAL A 116 6.09 4.82 13.40
N ALA A 117 4.90 4.21 13.46
CA ALA A 117 3.86 4.39 12.44
C ALA A 117 3.37 5.85 12.40
N VAL A 118 3.02 6.42 13.55
CA VAL A 118 2.59 7.81 13.69
C VAL A 118 3.67 8.77 13.20
N ASN A 119 4.93 8.57 13.57
CA ASN A 119 6.01 9.44 13.14
C ASN A 119 6.22 9.38 11.62
N ARG A 120 6.01 8.23 10.99
CA ARG A 120 6.03 8.09 9.53
C ARG A 120 4.89 8.87 8.88
N TYR A 121 3.67 8.75 9.39
CA TYR A 121 2.53 9.53 8.87
C TYR A 121 2.73 11.03 9.07
N TRP A 122 3.28 11.41 10.22
CA TRP A 122 3.69 12.79 10.49
C TRP A 122 4.70 13.27 9.45
N MET A 123 5.81 12.55 9.26
CA MET A 123 6.81 12.90 8.24
C MET A 123 6.22 13.01 6.84
N MET A 124 5.29 12.14 6.44
CA MET A 124 4.65 12.21 5.13
C MET A 124 3.86 13.52 4.92
N LEU A 125 3.27 14.08 5.97
CA LEU A 125 2.45 15.29 5.90
C LEU A 125 3.25 16.57 6.19
N PHE A 126 4.25 16.48 7.06
CA PHE A 126 5.03 17.61 7.57
C PHE A 126 6.46 17.65 7.00
N GLY A 127 6.85 16.71 6.13
CA GLY A 127 8.18 16.61 5.52
C GLY A 127 9.24 16.02 6.45
N GLU A 128 9.15 16.31 7.76
CA GLU A 128 10.06 15.81 8.78
C GLU A 128 9.26 15.15 9.93
N GLY A 129 9.80 14.07 10.50
CA GLY A 129 9.21 13.38 11.64
C GLY A 129 9.41 14.15 12.95
N LEU A 130 8.54 13.89 13.95
CA LEU A 130 8.79 14.30 15.34
C LEU A 130 10.10 13.70 15.87
N VAL A 131 10.42 12.47 15.46
CA VAL A 131 11.76 11.88 15.51
C VAL A 131 12.33 11.96 14.10
N ARG A 132 13.42 12.73 13.91
CA ARG A 132 14.04 12.94 12.60
C ARG A 132 14.54 11.65 11.95
N SER A 133 15.16 10.78 12.74
CA SER A 133 15.68 9.49 12.31
C SER A 133 14.56 8.46 12.14
N VAL A 134 13.77 8.55 11.08
CA VAL A 134 12.61 7.65 10.88
C VAL A 134 12.99 6.16 10.78
N GLY A 135 14.24 5.87 10.40
CA GLY A 135 14.80 4.51 10.36
C GLY A 135 15.36 3.99 11.68
N ASP A 136 15.54 4.85 12.69
CA ASP A 136 16.12 4.49 13.98
C ASP A 136 15.35 5.18 15.12
N PHE A 137 14.65 4.38 15.91
CA PHE A 137 13.88 4.79 17.09
C PHE A 137 14.54 4.35 18.41
N GLY A 138 15.82 3.98 18.35
CA GLY A 138 16.61 3.50 19.49
C GLY A 138 17.42 4.59 20.19
N GLY A 139 18.33 4.19 21.09
CA GLY A 139 19.17 5.12 21.86
C GLY A 139 20.18 5.93 21.04
N GLN A 140 20.37 5.61 19.75
CA GLN A 140 21.22 6.37 18.82
C GLN A 140 20.42 7.36 17.97
N SER A 141 19.09 7.40 18.14
CA SER A 141 18.20 8.33 17.46
C SER A 141 18.26 9.73 18.06
N THR A 142 17.87 10.73 17.28
CA THR A 142 17.57 12.05 17.84
C THR A 142 16.31 11.94 18.69
N PRO A 143 16.29 12.49 19.92
CA PRO A 143 15.07 12.48 20.73
C PRO A 143 13.92 13.18 20.00
N PRO A 144 12.66 12.79 20.25
CA PRO A 144 11.51 13.44 19.65
C PRO A 144 11.47 14.92 20.06
N THR A 145 11.17 15.81 19.11
CA THR A 145 10.98 17.25 19.40
C THR A 145 9.79 17.48 20.33
N HIS A 146 8.73 16.66 20.19
CA HIS A 146 7.51 16.72 20.98
C HIS A 146 7.13 15.33 21.54
N PRO A 147 7.78 14.83 22.61
CA PRO A 147 7.56 13.48 23.13
C PRO A 147 6.10 13.24 23.57
N GLY A 148 5.50 14.20 24.30
CA GLY A 148 4.12 14.06 24.76
C GLY A 148 3.09 14.01 23.61
N LEU A 149 3.34 14.73 22.52
CA LEU A 149 2.50 14.66 21.32
C LEU A 149 2.65 13.31 20.61
N LEU A 150 3.88 12.82 20.46
CA LEU A 150 4.14 11.52 19.85
C LEU A 150 3.47 10.39 20.63
N ASP A 151 3.59 10.40 21.96
CA ASP A 151 2.98 9.41 22.84
C ASP A 151 1.45 9.46 22.77
N TRP A 152 0.88 10.67 22.83
CA TRP A 152 -0.57 10.85 22.72
C TRP A 152 -1.12 10.34 21.38
N LEU A 153 -0.48 10.70 20.27
CA LEU A 153 -0.87 10.23 18.94
C LEU A 153 -0.71 8.71 18.79
N ALA A 154 0.34 8.12 19.38
CA ALA A 154 0.56 6.68 19.33
C ALA A 154 -0.52 5.90 20.08
N VAL A 155 -0.90 6.36 21.27
CA VAL A 155 -2.00 5.78 22.05
C VAL A 155 -3.33 5.95 21.30
N ASP A 156 -3.66 7.15 20.82
CA ASP A 156 -4.90 7.40 20.07
C ASP A 156 -5.01 6.53 18.82
N PHE A 157 -3.90 6.38 18.08
CA PHE A 157 -3.87 5.55 16.87
C PHE A 157 -4.15 4.07 17.20
N MET A 158 -3.55 3.56 18.27
CA MET A 158 -3.77 2.18 18.72
C MET A 158 -5.21 1.95 19.23
N GLU A 159 -5.72 2.85 20.08
CA GLU A 159 -7.08 2.78 20.65
C GLU A 159 -8.17 2.94 19.59
N SER A 160 -7.89 3.65 18.49
CA SER A 160 -8.78 3.74 17.34
C SER A 160 -8.90 2.44 16.52
N GLY A 161 -8.18 1.38 16.91
CA GLY A 161 -8.10 0.14 16.15
C GLY A 161 -7.21 0.26 14.92
N TRP A 162 -6.16 1.09 14.99
CA TRP A 162 -5.22 1.34 13.88
C TRP A 162 -5.88 1.97 12.64
N ASP A 163 -6.89 2.83 12.83
CA ASP A 163 -7.56 3.53 11.72
C ASP A 163 -6.66 4.62 11.12
N VAL A 164 -5.97 4.26 10.04
CA VAL A 164 -5.08 5.15 9.30
C VAL A 164 -5.83 6.37 8.74
N LYS A 165 -7.07 6.22 8.27
CA LYS A 165 -7.82 7.34 7.69
C LYS A 165 -8.21 8.35 8.76
N ARG A 166 -8.66 7.88 9.93
CA ARG A 166 -8.93 8.73 11.09
C ARG A 166 -7.67 9.49 11.50
N MET A 167 -6.54 8.79 11.65
CA MET A 167 -5.26 9.40 12.02
C MET A 167 -4.84 10.50 11.04
N LEU A 168 -4.87 10.21 9.74
CA LEU A 168 -4.54 11.21 8.71
C LEU A 168 -5.52 12.39 8.74
N LYS A 169 -6.82 12.16 8.91
CA LYS A 169 -7.83 13.21 9.05
C LYS A 169 -7.52 14.13 10.25
N GLN A 170 -7.16 13.54 11.39
CA GLN A 170 -6.78 14.29 12.59
C GLN A 170 -5.55 15.19 12.35
N LEU A 171 -4.52 14.67 11.67
CA LEU A 171 -3.35 15.46 11.33
C LEU A 171 -3.68 16.61 10.36
N VAL A 172 -4.37 16.34 9.25
CA VAL A 172 -4.65 17.37 8.22
C VAL A 172 -5.67 18.42 8.65
N THR A 173 -6.49 18.12 9.67
CA THR A 173 -7.45 19.09 10.24
C THR A 173 -6.87 19.86 11.44
N SER A 174 -5.66 19.53 11.90
CA SER A 174 -5.00 20.21 12.99
C SER A 174 -4.71 21.69 12.68
N LYS A 175 -4.53 22.51 13.73
CA LYS A 175 -4.06 23.89 13.57
C LYS A 175 -2.63 23.92 13.00
N THR A 176 -1.81 22.95 13.38
CA THR A 176 -0.41 22.81 12.93
C THR A 176 -0.33 22.62 11.42
N TYR A 177 -1.10 21.69 10.86
CA TYR A 177 -1.11 21.43 9.41
C TYR A 177 -1.64 22.64 8.61
N ARG A 178 -2.62 23.36 9.16
CA ARG A 178 -3.25 24.52 8.50
C ARG A 178 -2.48 25.83 8.67
N ARG A 179 -1.28 25.82 9.25
CA ARG A 179 -0.46 27.04 9.34
C ARG A 179 -0.04 27.55 7.96
N SER A 180 0.25 28.85 7.87
CA SER A 180 0.82 29.42 6.65
C SER A 180 2.26 28.96 6.46
N SER A 181 2.68 28.79 5.20
CA SER A 181 4.08 28.50 4.84
C SER A 181 4.93 29.77 4.66
N LYS A 182 4.34 30.96 4.89
CA LYS A 182 5.05 32.25 4.86
C LYS A 182 6.14 32.28 5.93
N ILE A 183 7.36 32.61 5.53
CA ILE A 183 8.51 32.72 6.41
C ILE A 183 8.72 34.21 6.75
N GLU A 184 8.77 34.53 8.04
CA GLU A 184 9.02 35.87 8.58
C GLU A 184 10.41 35.87 9.25
N SER A 185 10.97 37.05 9.52
CA SER A 185 12.31 37.18 10.14
C SER A 185 12.39 36.42 11.47
N MET A 186 11.37 36.59 12.33
CA MET A 186 11.30 35.91 13.62
C MET A 186 11.31 34.37 13.51
N HIS A 187 10.79 33.80 12.42
CA HIS A 187 10.83 32.35 12.21
C HIS A 187 12.27 31.88 11.98
N ARG A 188 13.05 32.63 11.18
CA ARG A 188 14.45 32.28 10.91
C ARG A 188 15.35 32.49 12.12
N GLU A 189 15.09 33.53 12.90
CA GLU A 189 15.89 33.87 14.09
C GLU A 189 15.67 32.91 15.25
N LYS A 190 14.43 32.44 15.47
CA LYS A 190 14.08 31.62 16.64
C LYS A 190 13.94 30.13 16.35
N ASP A 191 13.60 29.75 15.11
CA ASP A 191 13.31 28.37 14.73
C ASP A 191 13.56 28.13 13.23
N SER A 192 14.84 28.23 12.84
CA SER A 192 15.27 28.11 11.44
C SER A 192 14.84 26.79 10.81
N GLU A 193 14.90 25.70 11.57
CA GLU A 193 14.55 24.35 11.14
C GLU A 193 13.05 24.02 11.25
N ASN A 194 12.23 24.92 11.79
CA ASN A 194 10.80 24.71 12.02
C ASN A 194 10.48 23.55 12.98
N GLU A 195 11.36 23.30 13.96
CA GLU A 195 11.18 22.24 14.97
C GLU A 195 9.95 22.50 15.84
N LEU A 196 9.65 23.77 16.12
CA LEU A 196 8.47 24.19 16.92
C LEU A 196 7.19 24.26 16.08
N LEU A 197 7.27 23.92 14.79
CA LEU A 197 6.14 23.87 13.87
C LEU A 197 5.42 25.23 13.78
N ALA A 198 6.17 26.32 13.86
CA ALA A 198 5.65 27.68 13.83
C ALA A 198 5.01 28.04 12.47
N ARG A 199 5.37 27.32 11.41
CA ARG A 199 4.89 27.50 10.03
C ARG A 199 4.63 26.15 9.36
N ALA A 200 3.86 26.16 8.28
CA ALA A 200 3.75 24.97 7.44
C ALA A 200 5.09 24.68 6.74
N PRO A 201 5.53 23.41 6.75
CA PRO A 201 6.80 23.02 6.15
C PRO A 201 6.73 23.11 4.62
N ARG A 202 7.90 23.36 4.01
CA ARG A 202 8.07 23.34 2.55
C ARG A 202 9.03 22.20 2.23
N PHE A 203 8.54 21.20 1.51
CA PHE A 203 9.34 20.04 1.11
C PHE A 203 9.05 19.67 -0.33
N ARG A 204 9.99 18.93 -0.93
CA ARG A 204 9.86 18.44 -2.30
C ARG A 204 8.79 17.35 -2.36
N LEU A 205 7.85 17.48 -3.28
CA LEU A 205 6.90 16.41 -3.57
C LEU A 205 7.61 15.28 -4.33
N GLN A 206 7.20 14.04 -4.07
CA GLN A 206 7.64 12.88 -4.85
C GLN A 206 7.19 13.01 -6.32
N GLY A 207 7.94 12.42 -7.25
CA GLY A 207 7.65 12.51 -8.68
C GLY A 207 6.22 12.05 -9.04
N GLU A 208 5.70 11.04 -8.36
CA GLU A 208 4.33 10.55 -8.50
C GLU A 208 3.30 11.64 -8.17
N PHE A 209 3.53 12.39 -7.10
CA PHE A 209 2.62 13.47 -6.67
C PHE A 209 2.69 14.65 -7.62
N ILE A 210 3.88 15.01 -8.11
CA ILE A 210 4.05 16.07 -9.10
C ILE A 210 3.28 15.72 -10.36
N ARG A 211 3.43 14.50 -10.89
CA ARG A 211 2.72 14.04 -12.08
C ARG A 211 1.21 14.02 -11.86
N ASP A 212 0.73 13.41 -10.78
CA ASP A 212 -0.70 13.28 -10.51
C ASP A 212 -1.35 14.66 -10.29
N HIS A 213 -0.63 15.61 -9.68
CA HIS A 213 -1.08 16.98 -9.53
C HIS A 213 -1.19 17.70 -10.88
N ALA A 214 -0.19 17.58 -11.75
CA ALA A 214 -0.23 18.16 -13.09
C ALA A 214 -1.40 17.61 -13.92
N LEU A 215 -1.66 16.29 -13.84
CA LEU A 215 -2.81 15.66 -14.48
C LEU A 215 -4.14 16.13 -13.89
N ALA A 216 -4.21 16.32 -12.57
CA ALA A 216 -5.43 16.77 -11.90
C ALA A 216 -5.77 18.21 -12.30
N VAL A 217 -4.80 19.12 -12.26
CA VAL A 217 -4.97 20.54 -12.61
C VAL A 217 -5.32 20.72 -14.08
N SER A 218 -4.77 19.88 -14.97
CA SER A 218 -5.11 19.89 -16.40
C SER A 218 -6.44 19.21 -16.74
N GLY A 219 -7.13 18.59 -15.76
CA GLY A 219 -8.38 17.86 -15.99
C GLY A 219 -8.22 16.52 -16.72
N LEU A 220 -6.98 16.05 -16.91
CA LEU A 220 -6.68 14.80 -17.62
C LEU A 220 -6.68 13.58 -16.70
N LEU A 221 -6.51 13.77 -15.38
CA LEU A 221 -6.38 12.67 -14.43
C LEU A 221 -7.59 11.74 -14.48
N ASN A 222 -7.36 10.47 -14.77
CA ASN A 222 -8.36 9.42 -14.59
C ASN A 222 -8.38 8.97 -13.11
N PRO A 223 -9.47 9.23 -12.35
CA PRO A 223 -9.53 8.94 -10.92
C PRO A 223 -9.92 7.50 -10.59
N MET A 224 -10.14 6.63 -11.59
CA MET A 224 -10.57 5.26 -11.38
C MET A 224 -9.60 4.48 -10.47
N VAL A 225 -10.16 3.84 -9.44
CA VAL A 225 -9.42 3.06 -8.44
C VAL A 225 -9.50 1.57 -8.78
N GLY A 226 -8.38 0.86 -8.66
CA GLY A 226 -8.25 -0.58 -8.94
C GLY A 226 -8.04 -0.89 -10.43
N GLY A 227 -7.82 -2.16 -10.76
CA GLY A 227 -7.49 -2.61 -12.11
C GLY A 227 -5.99 -2.84 -12.34
N PRO A 228 -5.61 -3.30 -13.55
CA PRO A 228 -4.22 -3.66 -13.86
C PRO A 228 -3.32 -2.43 -13.92
N GLY A 229 -2.02 -2.67 -13.75
CA GLY A 229 -1.00 -1.65 -13.97
C GLY A 229 -0.98 -1.17 -15.42
N VAL A 230 -0.68 0.11 -15.62
CA VAL A 230 -0.65 0.78 -16.92
C VAL A 230 0.73 1.29 -17.27
N LYS A 231 0.95 1.52 -18.57
CA LYS A 231 2.19 2.01 -19.15
C LYS A 231 1.96 3.39 -19.80
N PRO A 232 2.02 4.50 -19.02
CA PRO A 232 1.84 5.87 -19.52
C PRO A 232 3.01 6.32 -20.41
N TYR A 233 3.06 7.60 -20.77
CA TYR A 233 4.15 8.13 -21.59
C TYR A 233 5.54 7.91 -20.98
N GLN A 234 6.47 7.40 -21.78
CA GLN A 234 7.88 7.22 -21.45
C GLN A 234 8.72 7.40 -22.73
N PRO A 235 9.94 7.98 -22.66
CA PRO A 235 10.85 8.01 -23.81
C PRO A 235 11.13 6.61 -24.37
N ALA A 236 11.36 6.53 -25.68
CA ALA A 236 11.64 5.27 -26.35
C ALA A 236 12.93 4.61 -25.84
N ASN A 237 13.00 3.28 -25.99
CA ASN A 237 14.20 2.46 -25.81
C ASN A 237 14.79 2.34 -24.39
N ILE A 238 14.25 3.00 -23.37
CA ILE A 238 14.76 2.90 -21.99
C ILE A 238 14.76 1.45 -21.46
N TRP A 239 13.78 0.64 -21.84
CA TRP A 239 13.72 -0.76 -21.44
C TRP A 239 14.69 -1.68 -22.19
N ASN A 240 15.23 -1.23 -23.33
CA ASN A 240 16.08 -2.06 -24.18
C ASN A 240 17.44 -2.32 -23.51
N GLU A 241 18.00 -1.31 -22.83
CA GLU A 241 19.30 -1.39 -22.16
C GLU A 241 19.33 -2.36 -20.97
N VAL A 242 18.17 -2.58 -20.35
CA VAL A 242 17.99 -3.35 -19.11
C VAL A 242 17.20 -4.65 -19.31
N SER A 243 16.94 -5.01 -20.57
CA SER A 243 16.32 -6.29 -20.91
C SER A 243 17.41 -7.35 -21.11
N LEU A 244 17.71 -8.13 -20.06
CA LEU A 244 18.73 -9.19 -20.05
C LEU A 244 18.65 -10.14 -21.27
N ASN A 245 17.44 -10.36 -21.81
CA ASN A 245 17.20 -11.27 -22.95
C ASN A 245 16.63 -10.55 -24.18
N GLY A 246 16.73 -9.21 -24.27
CA GLY A 246 16.28 -8.40 -25.43
C GLY A 246 14.76 -8.39 -25.75
N GLY A 247 13.96 -9.25 -25.14
CA GLY A 247 12.55 -9.44 -25.50
C GLY A 247 11.56 -8.46 -24.83
N LEU A 248 11.90 -7.85 -23.69
CA LEU A 248 10.93 -7.07 -22.92
C LEU A 248 10.99 -5.58 -23.30
N ARG A 249 10.22 -5.19 -24.31
CA ARG A 249 10.11 -3.80 -24.78
C ARG A 249 8.96 -3.07 -24.09
N TYR A 250 9.16 -1.78 -23.84
CA TYR A 250 8.12 -0.92 -23.33
C TYR A 250 7.06 -0.68 -24.41
N LYS A 251 5.85 -1.20 -24.21
CA LYS A 251 4.69 -0.90 -25.06
C LYS A 251 3.77 0.06 -24.33
N GLN A 252 3.81 1.33 -24.73
CA GLN A 252 2.95 2.36 -24.19
C GLN A 252 1.47 1.97 -24.37
N ASP A 253 0.66 2.18 -23.33
CA ASP A 253 -0.79 2.04 -23.41
C ASP A 253 -1.41 3.21 -24.20
N GLN A 254 -2.73 3.18 -24.40
CA GLN A 254 -3.48 4.21 -25.14
C GLN A 254 -4.71 4.68 -24.35
N GLY A 255 -5.24 5.85 -24.73
CA GLY A 255 -6.44 6.43 -24.14
C GLY A 255 -6.29 6.71 -22.64
N ASP A 256 -7.36 6.48 -21.89
CA ASP A 256 -7.47 6.77 -20.45
C ASP A 256 -6.36 6.15 -19.58
N LYS A 257 -5.75 5.06 -20.05
CA LYS A 257 -4.65 4.39 -19.34
C LYS A 257 -3.41 5.28 -19.22
N LEU A 258 -3.21 6.22 -20.14
CA LEU A 258 -2.08 7.15 -20.13
C LEU A 258 -2.15 8.15 -18.96
N TYR A 259 -3.35 8.39 -18.45
CA TYR A 259 -3.64 9.44 -17.47
C TYR A 259 -4.11 8.90 -16.12
N ARG A 260 -3.90 7.61 -15.86
CA ARG A 260 -4.15 7.01 -14.55
C ARG A 260 -3.20 7.58 -13.51
N ARG A 261 -3.64 7.56 -12.24
CA ARG A 261 -2.80 7.86 -11.07
C ARG A 261 -1.49 7.09 -11.11
N SER A 262 -0.43 7.73 -10.67
CA SER A 262 0.94 7.19 -10.69
C SER A 262 1.06 5.88 -9.91
N MET A 263 0.22 5.68 -8.88
CA MET A 263 0.05 4.41 -8.14
C MET A 263 -0.24 3.19 -9.04
N TYR A 264 -0.88 3.39 -10.20
CA TYR A 264 -1.18 2.32 -11.15
C TYR A 264 -0.13 2.18 -12.25
N THR A 265 0.95 2.97 -12.22
CA THR A 265 2.00 2.87 -13.23
C THR A 265 2.81 1.60 -13.00
N TYR A 266 3.03 0.85 -14.08
CA TYR A 266 3.83 -0.36 -14.03
C TYR A 266 5.27 -0.03 -13.64
N TRP A 267 5.74 -0.60 -12.52
CA TRP A 267 7.08 -0.40 -12.02
C TRP A 267 8.01 -1.56 -12.42
N LYS A 268 9.00 -1.28 -13.26
CA LYS A 268 10.11 -2.21 -13.53
C LYS A 268 11.29 -1.84 -12.64
N ARG A 269 11.68 -2.72 -11.72
CA ARG A 269 12.73 -2.42 -10.72
C ARG A 269 14.05 -1.97 -11.32
N SER A 270 14.47 -2.55 -12.44
CA SER A 270 15.70 -2.18 -13.16
C SER A 270 15.54 -0.96 -14.07
N SER A 271 14.32 -0.47 -14.28
CA SER A 271 14.02 0.62 -15.22
C SER A 271 12.77 1.38 -14.77
N PRO A 272 12.85 2.10 -13.64
CA PRO A 272 11.74 2.91 -13.15
C PRO A 272 11.38 4.02 -14.13
N MET A 273 10.18 4.59 -13.95
CA MET A 273 9.69 5.68 -14.79
C MET A 273 10.55 6.94 -14.61
N PRO A 274 11.13 7.51 -15.69
CA PRO A 274 12.05 8.65 -15.57
C PRO A 274 11.43 9.88 -14.90
N ASN A 275 10.15 10.13 -15.15
CA ASN A 275 9.42 11.26 -14.55
C ASN A 275 9.00 11.04 -13.09
N MET A 276 9.32 9.88 -12.50
CA MET A 276 9.01 9.51 -11.11
C MET A 276 10.28 9.24 -10.28
N LEU A 277 11.47 9.57 -10.81
CA LEU A 277 12.77 9.35 -10.14
C LEU A 277 13.27 10.55 -9.31
N ILE A 278 12.38 11.50 -9.03
CA ILE A 278 12.67 12.82 -8.45
C ILE A 278 12.70 12.76 -6.92
#